data_AF-A0A959D037-F1
#
_entry.id   AF-A0A959D037-F1
#
_cell.length_a   1.000
_cell.length_b   1.000
_cell.length_c   1.000
_cell.angle_alpha   90.00
_cell.angle_beta   90.00
_cell.angle_gamma   90.00
#
_symmetry.space_group_name_H-M   'P 1'
#
loop_
_entity.id
_entity.type
_entity.pdbx_description
1 polymer ?
#
loop_
_entity_poly.entity_id
_entity_poly.type
_entity_poly.pdbx_seq_one_letter_code
_entity_poly.pdbx_strand_id
1 'polypeptide(L)' 'GLDTGEPELLAGELARIKQRTRRLIWLNPLKGMKGYEPIAKGMSAALPEIDVFNSAHNLNSLLELEDYLIQL' A
#
# COMPACT_ATOMS: atom_id res chain seq x y z
N GLY A 1 9.30 5.16 0.43
CA GLY A 1 9.86 4.06 1.24
C GLY A 1 11.34 4.28 1.41
N LEU A 2 12.00 3.42 2.18
CA LEU A 2 13.47 3.36 2.24
C LEU A 2 14.05 2.50 1.12
N ASP A 3 13.21 2.02 0.20
CA ASP A 3 13.63 1.24 -0.96
C ASP A 3 14.51 2.09 -1.88
N THR A 4 15.67 1.55 -2.23
CA THR A 4 16.68 2.17 -3.08
C THR A 4 16.82 1.45 -4.43
N GLY A 5 16.01 0.41 -4.68
CA GLY A 5 15.98 -0.29 -5.96
C GLY A 5 15.25 0.48 -7.06
N GLU A 6 15.26 -0.08 -8.28
CA GLU A 6 14.55 0.48 -9.42
C GLU A 6 13.03 0.41 -9.20
N PRO A 7 12.29 1.54 -9.27
CA PRO A 7 10.85 1.57 -9.04
C PRO A 7 10.05 0.63 -9.97
N GLU A 8 10.55 0.41 -11.19
CA GLU A 8 9.94 -0.46 -12.20
C GLU A 8 9.97 -1.93 -11.77
N LEU A 9 11.02 -2.35 -11.05
CA LEU A 9 11.10 -3.70 -10.51
C LEU A 9 10.03 -3.89 -9.43
N LEU A 10 9.88 -2.92 -8.52
CA LEU A 10 8.84 -2.95 -7.49
C LEU A 10 7.44 -3.02 -8.11
N ALA A 11 7.15 -2.16 -9.08
CA ALA A 11 5.87 -2.18 -9.79
C ALA A 11 5.62 -3.53 -10.48
N GLY A 12 6.62 -4.07 -11.17
CA GLY A 12 6.52 -5.36 -11.85
C GLY A 12 6.23 -6.54 -10.90
N GLU A 13 6.89 -6.59 -9.74
CA GLU A 13 6.63 -7.64 -8.75
C GLU A 13 5.27 -7.45 -8.06
N LEU A 14 4.85 -6.21 -7.78
CA LEU A 14 3.51 -5.95 -7.22
C LEU A 14 2.41 -6.33 -8.20
N ALA A 15 2.57 -6.06 -9.50
CA ALA A 15 1.63 -6.48 -10.53
C ALA A 15 1.47 -8.01 -10.57
N ARG A 16 2.56 -8.76 -10.42
CA ARG A 16 2.53 -10.23 -10.33
C ARG A 16 1.81 -10.73 -9.08
N ILE A 17 2.01 -10.07 -7.93
CA ILE A 17 1.29 -10.38 -6.68
C ILE A 17 -0.19 -10.09 -6.85
N LYS A 18 -0.55 -8.94 -7.43
CA LYS A 18 -1.94 -8.55 -7.70
C LYS A 18 -2.68 -9.60 -8.52
N GLN A 19 -2.03 -10.16 -9.55
CA GLN A 19 -2.62 -11.24 -10.37
C GLN A 19 -2.88 -12.55 -9.62
N ARG A 20 -2.23 -12.77 -8.47
CA ARG A 20 -2.31 -14.01 -7.68
C ARG A 20 -3.08 -13.87 -6.37
N THR A 21 -3.53 -12.67 -6.06
CA THR A 21 -4.27 -12.35 -4.84
C THR A 21 -5.62 -11.77 -5.21
N ARG A 22 -6.63 -11.95 -4.36
CA ARG A 22 -7.93 -11.33 -4.60
C ARG A 22 -7.87 -9.80 -4.44
N ARG A 23 -7.00 -9.32 -3.54
CA ARG A 23 -6.84 -7.91 -3.20
C ARG A 23 -5.47 -7.68 -2.59
N LEU A 24 -4.72 -6.72 -3.12
CA LEU A 24 -3.43 -6.29 -2.59
C LEU A 24 -3.61 -5.06 -1.70
N ILE A 25 -3.51 -5.27 -0.38
CA ILE A 25 -3.66 -4.20 0.62
C ILE A 25 -2.27 -3.78 1.11
N TRP A 26 -1.96 -2.49 1.01
CA TRP A 26 -0.74 -1.90 1.55
C TRP A 26 -1.08 -1.04 2.77
N LEU A 27 -0.63 -1.50 3.93
CA LEU A 27 -0.76 -0.78 5.20
C LEU A 27 0.47 0.08 5.45
N ASN A 28 0.26 1.39 5.58
CA ASN A 28 1.36 2.34 5.73
C ASN A 28 1.21 3.16 7.04
N PRO A 29 2.10 3.00 8.03
CA PRO A 29 2.03 3.75 9.28
C PRO A 29 2.27 5.25 9.08
N LEU A 30 2.99 5.66 8.03
CA LEU A 30 3.22 7.07 7.74
C LEU A 30 1.98 7.76 7.19
N LYS A 31 1.05 7.02 6.57
CA LYS A 31 -0.17 7.58 5.96
C LYS A 31 -1.07 8.32 6.95
N GLY A 32 -1.01 7.96 8.23
CA GLY A 32 -1.78 8.63 9.27
C GLY A 32 -1.14 9.92 9.79
N MET A 33 0.09 10.22 9.40
CA MET A 33 0.76 11.45 9.80
C MET A 33 0.25 12.63 8.96
N LYS A 34 0.00 13.77 9.63
CA LYS A 34 -0.42 15.00 8.96
C LYS A 34 0.63 15.43 7.91
N GLY A 35 0.18 15.67 6.68
CA GLY A 35 1.05 16.09 5.58
C GLY A 35 1.83 14.95 4.91
N TYR A 36 1.51 13.69 5.21
CA TYR A 36 2.08 12.57 4.47
C TYR A 36 1.58 12.57 3.02
N GLU A 37 2.54 12.47 2.09
CA GLU A 37 2.27 12.23 0.68
C GLU A 37 3.13 11.07 0.17
N PRO A 38 2.58 10.18 -0.69
CA PRO A 38 3.30 9.03 -1.22
C PRO A 38 4.27 9.37 -2.36
N ILE A 39 5.01 10.48 -2.27
CA ILE A 39 5.85 11.03 -3.36
C ILE A 39 7.17 10.28 -3.59
N ALA A 40 7.58 9.43 -2.65
CA ALA A 40 8.80 8.64 -2.80
C ALA A 40 8.67 7.71 -4.02
N LYS A 41 9.66 7.71 -4.91
CA LYS A 41 9.62 7.02 -6.22
C LYS A 41 9.04 5.60 -6.16
N GLY A 42 9.54 4.75 -5.24
CA GLY A 42 9.01 3.39 -5.08
C GLY A 42 7.54 3.35 -4.64
N MET A 43 7.10 4.27 -3.78
CA MET A 43 5.69 4.35 -3.41
C MET A 43 4.84 4.83 -4.59
N SER A 44 5.26 5.89 -5.29
CA SER A 44 4.58 6.37 -6.50
C SER A 44 4.42 5.27 -7.55
N ALA A 45 5.45 4.44 -7.74
CA ALA A 45 5.42 3.30 -8.66
C ALA A 45 4.54 2.13 -8.16
N ALA A 46 4.42 1.95 -6.84
CA ALA A 46 3.59 0.91 -6.24
C ALA A 46 2.09 1.24 -6.28
N LEU A 47 1.71 2.51 -6.19
CA LEU A 47 0.31 2.95 -6.08
C LEU A 47 -0.64 2.37 -7.14
N PRO A 48 -0.30 2.30 -8.43
CA PRO A 48 -1.19 1.74 -9.45
C PRO A 48 -1.51 0.24 -9.25
N GLU A 49 -0.60 -0.49 -8.61
CA GLU A 49 -0.71 -1.94 -8.41
C GLU A 49 -1.44 -2.29 -7.11
N ILE A 50 -1.53 -1.37 -6.16
CA ILE A 50 -2.18 -1.56 -4.86
C ILE A 50 -3.69 -1.33 -4.98
N ASP A 51 -4.51 -2.26 -4.47
CA ASP A 51 -5.97 -2.10 -4.46
C ASP A 51 -6.45 -1.24 -3.30
N VAL A 52 -5.81 -1.38 -2.13
CA VAL A 52 -6.15 -0.60 -0.93
C VAL A 52 -4.88 -0.04 -0.31
N PHE A 53 -4.76 1.28 -0.33
CA PHE A 53 -3.68 1.99 0.33
C PHE A 53 -4.22 2.67 1.59
N ASN A 54 -4.09 2.00 2.74
CA ASN A 54 -4.64 2.48 4.01
C ASN A 54 -3.59 2.63 5.12
N SER A 55 -3.94 3.35 6.18
CA SER A 55 -3.05 3.57 7.31
C SER A 55 -3.12 2.43 8.34
N ALA A 56 -2.02 2.21 9.05
CA ALA A 56 -1.93 1.34 10.21
C ALA A 56 -1.14 2.03 11.34
N HIS A 57 -1.32 3.34 11.49
CA HIS A 57 -0.56 4.19 12.41
C HIS A 57 -1.08 4.16 13.86
N ASN A 58 -2.30 3.68 14.07
CA ASN A 58 -2.91 3.47 15.38
C ASN A 58 -4.01 2.39 15.32
N LEU A 59 -4.56 2.03 16.48
CA LEU A 59 -5.59 1.00 16.59
C LEU A 59 -6.85 1.31 15.77
N ASN A 60 -7.31 2.56 15.76
CA ASN A 60 -8.50 2.95 14.99
C ASN A 60 -8.29 2.71 13.49
N SER A 61 -7.12 3.07 12.94
CA SER A 61 -6.81 2.82 11.53
C SER A 61 -6.70 1.33 11.19
N LEU A 62 -6.34 0.48 12.16
CA LEU A 62 -6.37 -0.97 11.98
C LEU A 62 -7.80 -1.52 12.01
N LEU A 63 -8.69 -0.96 12.83
CA LEU A 63 -10.10 -1.35 12.85
C LEU A 63 -10.80 -1.02 11.53
N GLU A 64 -10.46 0.11 10.89
CA GLU A 64 -10.95 0.47 9.55
C GLU A 64 -10.54 -0.55 8.46
N LEU A 65 -9.60 -1.45 8.73
CA LEU A 65 -9.24 -2.52 7.80
C LEU A 65 -10.37 -3.55 7.63
N GLU A 66 -11.21 -3.71 8.65
CA GLU A 66 -12.31 -4.68 8.69
C GLU A 66 -13.20 -4.59 7.43
N ASP A 67 -13.57 -3.38 7.01
CA ASP A 67 -14.41 -3.13 5.84
C ASP A 67 -13.83 -3.73 4.54
N TYR A 68 -12.50 -3.73 4.41
CA TYR A 68 -11.82 -4.26 3.23
C TYR A 68 -11.68 -5.78 3.27
N LEU A 69 -11.68 -6.38 4.46
CA LEU A 69 -11.52 -7.83 4.67
C LEU A 69 -12.84 -8.58 4.59
N ILE A 70 -13.93 -7.99 5.08
CA ILE A 70 -15.26 -8.64 5.06
C ILE A 70 -15.81 -8.78 3.63
N GLN A 71 -15.36 -7.94 2.70
CA GLN A 71 -15.76 -7.99 1.28
C GLN A 71 -14.90 -8.95 0.42
N LEU A 72 -14.07 -9.78 1.05
CA LEU A 72 -13.32 -10.87 0.41
C LEU A 72 -14.20 -12.10 0.15
#